data_AF-A0A8T5ZLS0-F1
#
_entry.id   AF-A0A8T5ZLS0-F1
#
_cell.length_a   1.000
_cell.length_b   1.000
_cell.length_c   1.000
_cell.angle_alpha   90.00
_cell.angle_beta   90.00
_cell.angle_gamma   90.00
#
_symmetry.space_group_name_H-M   'P 1'
#
loop_
_entity.id
_entity.type
_entity.pdbx_description
1 polymer ?
#
loop_
_entity_poly.entity_id
_entity_poly.type
_entity_poly.pdbx_seq_one_letter_code
_entity_poly.pdbx_strand_id
1 'polypeptide(L)' 'MFRSLFLAAALMAFTPLAANAGEITLLPSIKLQIGDRDHYGNYWDGGHWR' A
#
# COMPACT_ATOMS: atom_id res chain seq x y z
N MET A 1 17.95 -28.23 2.83
CA MET A 1 16.47 -28.08 2.93
C MET A 1 16.08 -26.91 3.84
N PHE A 2 16.61 -26.83 5.07
CA PHE A 2 16.28 -25.73 6.01
C PHE A 2 16.57 -24.31 5.49
N ARG A 3 17.65 -24.10 4.74
CA ARG A 3 18.03 -22.77 4.24
C ARG A 3 16.96 -22.12 3.35
N SER A 4 16.30 -22.90 2.51
CA SER A 4 15.20 -22.43 1.66
C SER A 4 13.93 -22.14 2.49
N LEU A 5 13.74 -22.89 3.58
CA LEU A 5 12.62 -22.70 4.50
C LEU A 5 12.77 -21.39 5.30
N PHE A 6 13.99 -21.08 5.76
CA PHE A 6 14.30 -19.79 6.39
C PHE A 6 14.13 -18.63 5.41
N LEU A 7 14.54 -18.78 4.16
CA LEU A 7 14.35 -17.75 3.14
C LEU A 7 12.87 -17.51 2.84
N ALA A 8 12.07 -18.57 2.74
CA ALA A 8 10.63 -18.46 2.54
C ALA A 8 9.92 -17.82 3.73
N ALA A 9 10.30 -18.19 4.96
CA ALA A 9 9.77 -17.57 6.18
C ALA A 9 10.14 -16.08 6.27
N ALA A 10 11.38 -15.72 5.91
CA ALA A 10 11.81 -14.32 5.84
C ALA A 10 10.99 -13.56 4.79
N LEU A 11 10.85 -14.08 3.57
CA LEU A 11 10.03 -13.44 2.53
C LEU A 11 8.59 -13.22 2.98
N MET A 12 7.97 -14.23 3.63
CA MET A 12 6.60 -14.13 4.12
C MET A 12 6.44 -13.12 5.26
N ALA A 13 7.44 -12.96 6.13
CA ALA A 13 7.44 -11.98 7.20
C ALA A 13 7.51 -10.52 6.70
N PHE A 14 8.05 -10.28 5.49
CA PHE A 14 8.13 -8.96 4.87
C PHE A 14 7.00 -8.65 3.87
N THR A 15 6.00 -9.54 3.75
CA THR A 15 4.87 -9.35 2.81
C THR A 15 3.92 -8.20 3.11
N PRO A 16 3.63 -7.76 4.35
CA PRO A 16 2.67 -6.68 4.57
C PRO A 16 3.37 -5.31 4.44
N LEU A 17 4.02 -5.08 3.31
CA LEU A 17 4.45 -3.76 2.84
C LEU A 17 3.78 -3.44 1.49
N ALA A 18 2.64 -4.08 1.21
CA ALA A 18 1.71 -3.57 0.24
C ALA A 18 1.19 -2.22 0.77
N ALA A 19 1.87 -1.14 0.38
CA ALA A 19 1.39 0.20 0.58
C ALA A 19 -0.03 0.26 0.00
N ASN A 20 -1.00 0.58 0.83
CA ASN A 20 -2.32 0.97 0.38
C ASN A 20 -2.08 2.18 -0.54
N ALA A 21 -2.34 2.04 -1.84
CA ALA A 21 -2.00 3.04 -2.84
C ALA A 21 -2.69 4.41 -2.63
N GLY A 22 -3.60 4.51 -1.65
CA GLY A 22 -4.23 5.76 -1.23
C GLY A 22 -3.57 6.51 -0.09
N GLU A 23 -2.61 5.92 0.66
CA GLU A 23 -1.93 6.62 1.77
C GLU A 23 -0.51 6.08 2.03
N ILE A 24 0.50 6.89 1.74
CA ILE A 24 1.91 6.60 2.07
C ILE A 24 2.27 7.38 3.34
N THR A 25 2.61 6.66 4.40
CA THR A 25 3.15 7.28 5.62
C THR A 25 4.64 7.53 5.43
N LEU A 26 5.04 8.79 5.20
CA LEU A 26 6.44 9.17 4.93
C LEU A 26 7.26 9.30 6.22
N LEU A 27 6.63 9.78 7.29
CA LEU A 27 7.18 9.99 8.64
C LEU A 27 6.03 9.82 9.65
N PRO A 28 6.30 9.63 10.96
CA PRO A 28 5.25 9.69 11.98
C PRO A 28 4.43 10.97 11.80
N SER A 29 3.12 10.83 11.59
CA SER A 29 2.16 11.92 11.32
C SER A 29 2.22 12.59 9.94
N ILE A 30 3.03 12.13 8.97
CA ILE A 30 2.96 12.62 7.57
C ILE A 30 2.35 11.54 6.69
N LYS A 31 1.11 11.80 6.25
CA LYS A 31 0.31 10.97 5.35
C LYS A 31 0.26 11.63 3.98
N LEU A 32 0.84 10.99 2.96
CA LEU A 32 0.69 11.37 1.56
C LEU A 32 -0.49 10.59 0.98
N GLN A 33 -1.59 11.28 0.67
CA GLN A 33 -2.71 10.67 -0.03
C GLN A 33 -2.47 10.76 -1.54
N ILE A 34 -2.43 9.61 -2.22
CA ILE A 34 -2.22 9.53 -3.66
C ILE A 34 -3.57 9.18 -4.30
N GLY A 35 -4.03 10.07 -5.18
CA GLY A 35 -5.33 9.97 -5.84
C GLY A 35 -6.26 11.12 -5.48
N ASP A 36 -7.06 11.56 -6.44
CA ASP A 36 -8.10 12.55 -6.21
C ASP A 36 -9.37 11.84 -5.72
N ARG A 37 -10.03 12.42 -4.71
CA ARG A 37 -11.24 11.87 -4.10
C ARG A 37 -12.32 12.93 -4.04
N ASP A 38 -13.48 12.62 -4.59
CA ASP A 38 -14.61 13.54 -4.56
C ASP A 38 -15.32 13.55 -3.18
N HIS A 39 -16.28 14.46 -3.02
CA HIS A 39 -17.07 14.61 -1.79
C HIS A 39 -18.02 13.41 -1.54
N TYR A 40 -18.23 12.56 -2.53
CA TYR A 40 -19.05 11.34 -2.43
C TYR A 40 -18.20 10.11 -2.04
N GLY A 41 -16.88 10.26 -2.01
CA GLY A 41 -15.94 9.21 -1.64
C GLY A 41 -15.43 8.37 -2.81
N ASN A 42 -15.74 8.76 -4.05
CA ASN A 42 -15.26 8.11 -5.26
C ASN A 42 -13.82 8.54 -5.56
N TYR A 43 -13.03 7.63 -6.10
CA TYR A 43 -11.65 7.84 -6.52
C TYR A 43 -11.58 8.10 -8.03
N TRP A 44 -10.69 9.01 -8.44
CA TRP A 44 -10.42 9.27 -9.85
C TRP A 44 -9.51 8.18 -10.44
N ASP A 45 -9.98 7.49 -11.48
CA ASP A 45 -9.22 6.41 -12.15
C ASP A 45 -8.41 6.89 -13.38
N GLY A 46 -8.44 8.19 -13.70
CA GLY A 46 -7.84 8.75 -14.91
C GLY A 46 -8.83 9.10 -16.02
N GLY A 47 -10.10 8.68 -15.92
CA GLY A 47 -11.15 9.07 -16.88
C GLY A 47 -12.55 9.19 -16.29
N HIS A 48 -12.84 8.49 -15.19
CA HIS A 48 -14.13 8.52 -14.50
C HIS A 48 -13.92 8.46 -12.97
N TRP A 49 -14.92 8.95 -12.24
CA TRP A 49 -15.01 8.77 -10.79
C TRP A 49 -15.58 7.38 -10.48
N ARG A 50 -14.96 6.62 -9.57
CA ARG A 50 -15.35 5.26 -9.19
C ARG A 50 -15.40 5.00 -7.70
#